data_AF-A0A6A5HN38-F1
#
_entry.id   AF-A0A6A5HN38-F1
#
_cell.length_a   1.000
_cell.length_b   1.000
_cell.length_c   1.000
_cell.angle_alpha   90.00
_cell.angle_beta   90.00
_cell.angle_gamma   90.00
#
_symmetry.space_group_name_H-M   'P 1'
#
loop_
_entity.id
_entity.type
_entity.pdbx_description
1 polymer ?
#
loop_
_entity_poly.entity_id
_entity_poly.type
_entity_poly.pdbx_seq_one_letter_code
_entity_poly.pdbx_strand_id
1 'polypeptide(L)'
;MSFSVERTKKGSSSVTSSEKSWAVQMNEVRLKERRKLVKGFTDFLESSGRMESDMYEALKAACKGNERQSEVLVEPVKKYCQELRERFEELGGERWPLEIIGVMRENGVETVEELRELCEKGVEMVPGGIVENANKAQDELALLQDAWNE
;
A
#
# COMPACT_ATOMS: atom_id res chain seq x y z
N MET A 1 28.44 -39.54 -29.40
CA MET A 1 27.74 -40.52 -28.53
C MET A 1 26.49 -39.85 -28.02
N SER A 2 25.33 -40.36 -28.43
CA SER A 2 24.00 -39.94 -27.99
C SER A 2 23.73 -40.52 -26.60
N PHE A 3 23.19 -39.73 -25.68
CA PHE A 3 22.56 -40.26 -24.47
C PHE A 3 21.21 -39.59 -24.24
N SER A 4 20.25 -40.47 -23.97
CA SER A 4 18.82 -40.26 -24.03
C SER A 4 18.27 -39.55 -22.79
N VAL A 5 17.15 -38.86 -23.03
CA VAL A 5 16.19 -38.40 -22.03
C VAL A 5 15.67 -39.57 -21.20
N GLU A 6 15.72 -39.46 -19.88
CA GLU A 6 14.83 -40.18 -18.98
C GLU A 6 13.87 -39.19 -18.30
N ARG A 7 12.58 -39.38 -18.60
CA ARG A 7 11.47 -38.73 -17.92
C ARG A 7 11.28 -39.38 -16.55
N THR A 8 11.29 -38.61 -15.48
CA THR A 8 10.55 -38.94 -14.27
C THR A 8 9.40 -37.94 -14.11
N LYS A 9 8.23 -38.38 -14.57
CA LYS A 9 6.94 -37.78 -14.27
C LYS A 9 6.45 -38.41 -12.96
N LYS A 10 6.31 -37.62 -11.89
CA LYS A 10 5.46 -37.98 -10.75
C LYS A 10 4.84 -36.69 -10.22
N GLY A 11 3.60 -36.46 -10.64
CA GLY A 11 2.80 -35.34 -10.18
C GLY A 11 2.17 -35.61 -8.81
N SER A 12 1.86 -34.52 -8.12
CA SER A 12 0.78 -34.32 -7.14
C SER A 12 1.07 -32.94 -6.53
N SER A 13 0.20 -31.95 -6.47
CA SER A 13 -1.24 -31.83 -6.66
C SER A 13 -1.50 -30.37 -7.07
N SER A 14 -2.59 -30.16 -7.79
CA SER A 14 -3.15 -28.86 -8.13
C SER A 14 -3.01 -27.80 -7.03
N VAL A 15 -2.22 -26.77 -7.30
CA VAL A 15 -2.63 -25.41 -6.96
C VAL A 15 -2.76 -24.71 -8.30
N THR A 16 -3.90 -24.93 -8.95
CA THR A 16 -4.48 -23.88 -9.77
C THR A 16 -4.80 -22.77 -8.79
N SER A 17 -3.79 -21.94 -8.46
CA SER A 17 -4.04 -20.61 -7.92
C SER A 17 -4.76 -19.94 -9.06
N SER A 18 -6.09 -20.04 -9.06
CA SER A 18 -6.95 -19.23 -9.88
C SER A 18 -6.43 -17.81 -9.69
N GLU A 19 -5.84 -17.25 -10.74
CA GLU A 19 -5.36 -15.87 -10.78
C GLU A 19 -6.58 -14.96 -10.70
N LYS A 20 -7.28 -15.00 -9.56
CA LYS A 20 -8.31 -14.05 -9.23
C LYS A 20 -7.61 -12.71 -9.19
N SER A 21 -8.08 -11.79 -10.02
CA SER A 21 -7.64 -10.40 -9.99
C SER A 21 -7.64 -9.90 -8.54
N TRP A 22 -6.60 -9.15 -8.16
CA TRP A 22 -6.48 -8.55 -6.83
C TRP A 22 -7.76 -7.83 -6.38
N ALA A 23 -8.50 -7.22 -7.32
CA ALA A 23 -9.80 -6.60 -7.05
C ALA A 23 -10.85 -7.61 -6.54
N VAL A 24 -10.92 -8.79 -7.15
CA VAL A 24 -11.84 -9.86 -6.75
C VAL A 24 -11.47 -10.38 -5.36
N GLN A 25 -10.18 -10.55 -5.09
CA GLN A 25 -9.69 -11.01 -3.80
C GLN A 25 -9.97 -9.97 -2.70
N MET A 26 -9.82 -8.68 -2.99
CA MET A 26 -10.12 -7.61 -2.02
C MET A 26 -11.60 -7.52 -1.65
N ASN A 27 -12.51 -7.87 -2.57
CA ASN A 27 -13.95 -7.94 -2.28
C ASN A 27 -14.33 -9.14 -1.39
N GLU A 28 -13.48 -10.17 -1.29
CA GLU A 28 -13.68 -11.30 -0.39
C GLU A 28 -13.21 -11.01 1.05
N VAL A 29 -12.44 -9.92 1.25
CA VAL A 29 -11.83 -9.55 2.55
C VAL A 29 -12.71 -8.51 3.26
N ARG A 30 -12.98 -8.71 4.56
CA ARG A 30 -13.79 -7.75 5.34
C ARG A 30 -13.10 -6.40 5.46
N LEU A 31 -13.86 -5.31 5.56
CA LEU A 31 -13.29 -3.97 5.73
C LEU A 31 -12.29 -3.85 6.88
N LYS A 32 -12.58 -4.51 7.99
CA LYS A 32 -11.69 -4.54 9.17
C LYS A 32 -10.33 -5.17 8.85
N GLU A 33 -10.30 -6.17 7.97
CA GLU A 33 -9.08 -6.84 7.53
C GLU A 33 -8.34 -6.01 6.49
N ARG A 34 -9.06 -5.42 5.52
CA ARG A 34 -8.49 -4.44 4.57
C ARG A 34 -7.79 -3.28 5.29
N ARG A 35 -8.39 -2.73 6.35
CA ARG A 35 -7.77 -1.69 7.19
C ARG A 35 -6.41 -2.13 7.76
N LYS A 36 -6.29 -3.39 8.18
CA LYS A 36 -5.04 -3.91 8.77
C LYS A 36 -3.93 -4.09 7.73
N LEU A 37 -4.29 -4.34 6.48
CA LEU A 37 -3.32 -4.46 5.38
C LEU A 37 -2.72 -3.11 5.00
N VAL A 38 -3.52 -2.05 5.13
CA VAL A 38 -3.13 -0.69 4.74
C VAL A 38 -2.43 0.05 5.88
N LYS A 39 -2.91 -0.11 7.13
CA LYS A 39 -2.43 0.66 8.27
C LYS A 39 -0.97 0.33 8.60
N GLY A 40 -0.14 1.38 8.72
CA GLY A 40 1.27 1.28 9.10
C GLY A 40 2.20 0.96 7.92
N PHE A 41 1.70 1.02 6.69
CA PHE A 41 2.50 0.87 5.48
C PHE A 41 3.40 2.11 5.26
N THR A 42 2.97 3.30 5.66
CA THR A 42 3.84 4.50 5.68
C THR A 42 5.04 4.27 6.60
N ASP A 43 4.81 3.86 7.85
CA ASP A 43 5.87 3.59 8.84
C ASP A 43 6.82 2.48 8.35
N PHE A 44 6.27 1.48 7.66
CA PHE A 44 7.05 0.41 7.03
C PHE A 44 7.98 0.96 5.94
N LEU A 45 7.48 1.82 5.04
CA LEU A 45 8.29 2.42 3.99
C LEU A 45 9.33 3.40 4.55
N GLU A 46 9.01 4.17 5.58
CA GLU A 46 10.02 4.99 6.28
C GLU A 46 11.11 4.13 6.92
N SER A 47 10.73 2.98 7.52
CA SER A 47 11.66 2.02 8.10
C SER A 47 12.57 1.35 7.06
N SER A 48 12.17 1.30 5.78
CA SER A 48 13.00 0.75 4.71
C SER A 48 14.32 1.52 4.51
N GLY A 49 14.37 2.81 4.85
CA GLY A 49 15.62 3.59 4.80
C GLY A 49 16.65 3.08 5.81
N ARG A 50 16.21 2.61 6.99
CA ARG A 50 17.11 1.95 7.95
C ARG A 50 17.62 0.63 7.41
N MET A 51 16.75 -0.16 6.78
CA MET A 51 17.13 -1.43 6.15
C MET A 51 18.24 -1.25 5.09
N GLU A 52 18.15 -0.20 4.27
CA GLU A 52 19.17 0.14 3.28
C GLU A 52 20.54 0.38 3.93
N SER A 53 20.58 1.14 5.02
CA SER A 53 21.80 1.40 5.79
C SER A 53 22.35 0.13 6.45
N ASP A 54 21.49 -0.68 7.08
CA ASP A 54 21.89 -1.92 7.74
C ASP A 54 22.48 -2.92 6.73
N MET A 55 21.88 -3.00 5.53
CA MET A 55 22.39 -3.85 4.45
C MET A 55 23.77 -3.38 3.97
N TYR A 56 23.99 -2.08 3.87
CA TYR A 56 25.30 -1.52 3.52
C TYR A 56 26.37 -1.87 4.54
N GLU A 57 26.09 -1.71 5.84
CA GLU A 57 27.04 -2.09 6.90
C GLU A 57 27.28 -3.60 6.96
N ALA A 58 26.24 -4.42 6.76
CA ALA A 58 26.39 -5.87 6.69
C ALA A 58 27.28 -6.31 5.52
N LEU A 59 27.13 -5.69 4.34
CA LEU A 59 27.97 -5.95 3.18
C LEU A 59 29.43 -5.57 3.44
N LYS A 60 29.66 -4.40 4.07
CA LYS A 60 30.99 -3.95 4.46
C LYS A 60 31.66 -4.89 5.45
N ALA A 61 30.90 -5.49 6.36
CA ALA A 61 31.41 -6.45 7.34
C ALA A 61 31.68 -7.85 6.74
N ALA A 62 30.83 -8.31 5.82
CA ALA A 62 30.87 -9.68 5.30
C ALA A 62 31.80 -9.86 4.08
N CYS A 63 32.00 -8.81 3.28
CA CYS A 63 32.75 -8.90 2.03
C CYS A 63 34.12 -8.23 2.14
N LYS A 64 35.16 -8.90 1.62
CA LYS A 64 36.46 -8.25 1.39
C LYS A 64 36.36 -7.41 0.12
N GLY A 65 36.16 -6.11 0.27
CA GLY A 65 36.06 -5.15 -0.83
C GLY A 65 36.40 -3.74 -0.36
N ASN A 66 36.60 -2.83 -1.30
CA ASN A 66 36.69 -1.41 -0.97
C ASN A 66 35.30 -0.77 -0.92
N GLU A 67 35.21 0.42 -0.34
CA GLU A 67 33.96 1.14 -0.15
C GLU A 67 33.17 1.33 -1.45
N ARG A 68 33.88 1.61 -2.56
CA ARG A 68 33.27 1.79 -3.88
C ARG A 68 32.61 0.51 -4.41
N GLN A 69 33.18 -0.66 -4.13
CA GLN A 69 32.58 -1.94 -4.52
C GLN A 69 31.30 -2.23 -3.72
N SER A 70 31.30 -1.95 -2.42
CA SER A 70 30.10 -2.09 -1.59
C SER A 70 28.99 -1.11 -2.01
N GLU A 71 29.36 0.14 -2.33
CA GLU A 71 28.39 1.15 -2.79
C GLU A 71 27.70 0.70 -4.08
N VAL A 72 28.46 0.20 -5.08
CA VAL A 72 27.91 -0.29 -6.35
C VAL A 72 26.93 -1.46 -6.15
N LEU A 73 27.13 -2.29 -5.13
CA LEU A 73 26.22 -3.40 -4.84
C LEU A 73 24.91 -2.93 -4.17
N VAL A 74 24.96 -1.87 -3.37
CA VAL A 74 23.78 -1.35 -2.64
C VAL A 74 22.99 -0.35 -3.48
N GLU A 75 23.64 0.38 -4.39
CA GLU A 75 23.04 1.43 -5.22
C GLU A 75 21.70 1.02 -5.89
N PRO A 76 21.54 -0.18 -6.49
CA PRO A 76 20.25 -0.59 -7.04
C PRO A 76 19.12 -0.67 -6.00
N VAL A 77 19.43 -1.07 -4.76
CA VAL A 77 18.45 -1.16 -3.67
C VAL A 77 18.10 0.24 -3.17
N LYS A 78 19.09 1.14 -3.00
CA LYS A 78 18.83 2.55 -2.65
C LYS A 78 17.86 3.19 -3.62
N LYS A 79 18.14 3.02 -4.92
CA LYS A 79 17.31 3.55 -6.01
C LYS A 79 15.89 2.98 -5.98
N TYR A 80 15.74 1.66 -5.84
CA TYR A 80 14.42 1.04 -5.76
C TYR A 80 13.62 1.53 -4.54
N CYS A 81 14.25 1.60 -3.36
CA CYS A 81 13.60 2.07 -2.15
C CYS A 81 13.21 3.55 -2.24
N GLN A 82 14.04 4.39 -2.88
CA GLN A 82 13.72 5.79 -3.16
C GLN A 82 12.52 5.89 -4.10
N GLU A 83 12.55 5.25 -5.26
CA GLU A 83 11.44 5.27 -6.23
C GLU A 83 10.13 4.76 -5.59
N LEU A 84 10.21 3.71 -4.76
CA LEU A 84 9.04 3.18 -4.05
C LEU A 84 8.44 4.20 -3.07
N ARG A 85 9.27 4.90 -2.30
CA ARG A 85 8.83 5.95 -1.37
C ARG A 85 8.21 7.13 -2.12
N GLU A 86 8.87 7.61 -3.17
CA GLU A 86 8.38 8.72 -4.00
C GLU A 86 7.02 8.38 -4.64
N ARG A 87 6.89 7.18 -5.24
CA ARG A 87 5.60 6.73 -5.81
C ARG A 87 4.51 6.58 -4.77
N PHE A 88 4.84 6.13 -3.56
CA PHE A 88 3.86 6.02 -2.49
C PHE A 88 3.40 7.39 -1.99
N GLU A 89 4.32 8.35 -1.89
CA GLU A 89 4.01 9.73 -1.55
C GLU A 89 3.15 10.42 -2.62
N GLU A 90 3.45 10.21 -3.91
CA GLU A 90 2.61 10.68 -5.03
C GLU A 90 1.17 10.15 -4.97
N LEU A 91 0.97 8.94 -4.42
CA LEU A 91 -0.35 8.34 -4.21
C LEU A 91 -1.06 8.83 -2.92
N GLY A 92 -0.45 9.77 -2.17
CA GLY A 92 -0.97 10.27 -0.90
C GLY A 92 -0.77 9.31 0.27
N GLY A 93 0.11 8.33 0.11
CA GLY A 93 0.41 7.30 1.09
C GLY A 93 -0.80 6.46 1.50
N GLU A 94 -0.82 6.01 2.76
CA GLU A 94 -1.93 5.19 3.27
C GLU A 94 -3.18 6.01 3.64
N ARG A 95 -3.11 7.35 3.57
CA ARG A 95 -4.19 8.24 4.00
C ARG A 95 -5.47 8.02 3.20
N TRP A 96 -5.38 8.12 1.88
CA TRP A 96 -6.51 7.97 0.97
C TRP A 96 -7.24 6.62 1.15
N PRO A 97 -6.57 5.46 1.09
CA PRO A 97 -7.24 4.19 1.32
C PRO A 97 -7.84 4.06 2.73
N LEU A 98 -7.22 4.61 3.78
CA LEU A 98 -7.78 4.58 5.14
C LEU A 98 -9.01 5.48 5.32
N GLU A 99 -9.06 6.62 4.63
CA GLU A 99 -10.21 7.52 4.59
C GLU A 99 -11.39 6.88 3.87
N ILE A 100 -11.18 6.27 2.70
CA ILE A 100 -12.22 5.52 1.99
C ILE A 100 -12.76 4.38 2.85
N ILE A 101 -11.89 3.58 3.48
CA ILE A 101 -12.32 2.54 4.44
C ILE A 101 -13.08 3.16 5.62
N GLY A 102 -12.75 4.40 6.00
CA GLY A 102 -13.50 5.18 6.97
C GLY A 102 -14.92 5.45 6.51
N VAL A 103 -15.09 6.02 5.32
CA VAL A 103 -16.39 6.37 4.73
C VAL A 103 -17.24 5.11 4.62
N MET A 104 -16.66 4.02 4.09
CA MET A 104 -17.37 2.76 3.91
C MET A 104 -17.91 2.22 5.24
N ARG A 105 -17.08 2.28 6.31
CA ARG A 105 -17.49 1.86 7.65
C ARG A 105 -18.65 2.70 8.18
N GLU A 106 -18.55 4.03 8.13
CA GLU A 106 -19.57 4.93 8.69
C GLU A 106 -20.91 4.85 7.93
N ASN A 107 -20.86 4.48 6.63
CA ASN A 107 -22.03 4.33 5.79
C ASN A 107 -22.52 2.87 5.67
N GLY A 108 -21.92 1.94 6.43
CA GLY A 108 -22.39 0.55 6.51
C GLY A 108 -22.24 -0.28 5.23
N VAL A 109 -21.31 0.10 4.35
CA VAL A 109 -21.03 -0.63 3.09
C VAL A 109 -19.70 -1.36 3.19
N GLU A 110 -19.56 -2.49 2.51
CA GLU A 110 -18.33 -3.29 2.51
C GLU A 110 -17.56 -3.17 1.19
N THR A 111 -18.16 -2.78 0.08
CA THR A 111 -17.48 -2.72 -1.23
C THR A 111 -17.47 -1.31 -1.86
N VAL A 112 -16.50 -1.07 -2.75
CA VAL A 112 -16.40 0.24 -3.45
C VAL A 112 -17.59 0.42 -4.40
N GLU A 113 -18.13 -0.69 -4.91
CA GLU A 113 -19.33 -0.73 -5.72
C GLU A 113 -20.55 -0.28 -4.91
N GLU A 114 -20.75 -0.77 -3.69
CA GLU A 114 -21.81 -0.32 -2.79
C GLU A 114 -21.65 1.16 -2.42
N LEU A 115 -20.42 1.61 -2.15
CA LEU A 115 -20.14 3.02 -1.90
C LEU A 115 -20.48 3.90 -3.11
N ARG A 116 -20.12 3.45 -4.32
CA ARG A 116 -20.48 4.13 -5.58
C ARG A 116 -22.00 4.23 -5.75
N GLU A 117 -22.73 3.15 -5.46
CA GLU A 117 -24.20 3.18 -5.54
C GLU A 117 -24.83 4.20 -4.60
N LEU A 118 -24.28 4.37 -3.39
CA LEU A 118 -24.74 5.42 -2.46
C LEU A 118 -24.53 6.82 -3.05
N CYS A 119 -23.36 7.07 -3.65
CA CYS A 119 -23.07 8.33 -4.35
C CYS A 119 -24.04 8.58 -5.50
N GLU A 120 -24.29 7.56 -6.34
CA GLU A 120 -25.18 7.67 -7.51
C GLU A 120 -26.64 7.92 -7.12
N LYS A 121 -27.08 7.39 -5.97
CA LYS A 121 -28.41 7.62 -5.41
C LYS A 121 -28.53 8.98 -4.71
N GLY A 122 -27.43 9.74 -4.59
CA GLY A 122 -27.41 11.03 -3.89
C GLY A 122 -27.68 10.92 -2.40
N VAL A 123 -27.35 9.77 -1.78
CA VAL A 123 -27.49 9.59 -0.34
C VAL A 123 -26.49 10.50 0.36
N GLU A 124 -26.96 11.28 1.34
CA GLU A 124 -26.07 12.07 2.19
C GLU A 124 -25.17 11.12 2.99
N MET A 125 -23.89 11.11 2.65
CA MET A 125 -22.93 10.20 3.26
C MET A 125 -22.29 10.81 4.50
N VAL A 126 -22.11 9.99 5.52
CA VAL A 126 -21.32 10.36 6.70
C VAL A 126 -19.84 10.38 6.29
N PRO A 127 -19.12 11.50 6.49
CA PRO A 127 -17.69 11.55 6.21
C PRO A 127 -16.93 10.48 7.00
N GLY A 128 -16.01 9.80 6.32
CA GLY A 128 -15.05 8.92 6.98
C GLY A 128 -13.89 9.72 7.54
N GLY A 129 -13.39 9.35 8.72
CA GLY A 129 -12.19 10.01 9.24
C GLY A 129 -11.76 9.55 10.63
N ILE A 130 -10.49 9.82 10.93
CA ILE A 130 -10.01 9.99 12.32
C ILE A 130 -10.54 11.37 12.73
N VAL A 131 -11.26 11.45 13.86
CA VAL A 131 -12.03 12.63 14.32
C VAL A 131 -11.25 13.96 14.20
N GLU A 132 -9.94 13.95 14.40
CA GLU A 132 -9.06 15.12 14.29
C GLU A 132 -9.04 15.75 12.89
N ASN A 133 -9.14 14.96 11.81
CA ASN A 133 -9.17 15.49 10.44
C ASN A 133 -10.54 16.09 10.09
N ALA A 134 -11.62 15.57 10.67
CA ALA A 134 -12.97 16.11 10.44
C ALA A 134 -13.11 17.52 11.02
N ASN A 135 -12.58 17.74 12.23
CA ASN A 135 -12.56 19.06 12.85
C ASN A 135 -11.73 20.06 12.03
N LYS A 136 -10.53 19.64 11.59
CA LYS A 136 -9.67 20.51 10.78
C LYS A 136 -10.30 20.88 9.43
N ALA A 137 -10.98 19.94 8.78
CA ALA A 137 -11.71 20.20 7.53
C ALA A 137 -12.91 21.14 7.73
N GLN A 138 -13.59 21.06 8.87
CA GLN A 138 -14.65 22.01 9.22
C GLN A 138 -14.10 23.41 9.46
N ASP A 139 -12.97 23.54 10.16
CA ASP A 139 -12.30 24.82 10.38
C ASP A 139 -11.84 25.46 9.06
N GLU A 140 -11.27 24.66 8.15
CA GLU A 140 -10.87 25.13 6.81
C GLU A 140 -12.08 25.53 5.95
N LEU A 141 -13.20 24.80 6.01
CA LEU A 141 -14.44 25.17 5.32
C LEU A 141 -15.04 26.47 5.85
N ALA A 142 -15.02 26.68 7.17
CA ALA A 142 -15.50 27.91 7.78
C ALA A 142 -14.70 29.12 7.29
N LEU A 143 -13.37 29.03 7.26
CA LEU A 143 -12.50 30.08 6.74
C LEU A 143 -12.79 30.41 5.27
N LEU A 144 -13.04 29.39 4.43
CA LEU A 144 -13.35 29.59 3.02
C LEU A 144 -14.75 30.20 2.81
N GLN A 145 -15.72 29.84 3.65
CA GLN A 145 -17.07 30.44 3.61
C GLN A 145 -17.05 31.90 4.07
N ASP A 146 -16.28 32.22 5.11
CA ASP A 146 -16.11 33.61 5.57
C ASP A 146 -15.48 34.46 4.47
N ALA A 147 -14.42 33.98 3.83
CA ALA A 147 -13.75 34.67 2.72
C ALA A 147 -14.62 34.81 1.45
N TRP A 148 -15.64 33.97 1.27
CA TRP A 148 -16.58 34.04 0.14
C TRP A 148 -17.72 35.04 0.38
N ASN A 149 -18.04 35.31 1.64
CA ASN A 149 -19.14 36.20 2.04
C ASN A 149 -18.69 37.67 2.25
N GLU A 150 -17.39 37.96 2.14
CA GLU A 150 -16.82 39.31 2.03
C GLU A 150 -16.80 39.82 0.58
#